data_AF-A0A9W9XTB2-F1
#
_entry.id   AF-A0A9W9XTB2-F1
#
_cell.length_a   1.000
_cell.length_b   1.000
_cell.length_c   1.000
_cell.angle_alpha   90.00
_cell.angle_beta   90.00
_cell.angle_gamma   90.00
#
_symmetry.space_group_name_H-M   'P 1'
#
loop_
_entity.id
_entity.type
_entity.pdbx_description
1 polymer ?
#
loop_
_entity_poly.entity_id
_entity_poly.type
_entity_poly.pdbx_seq_one_letter_code
_entity_poly.pdbx_strand_id
1 'polypeptide(L)'
;HSLSRPTQVALPILHSQSRFKNRFITKPLQSPVYQRQSSNMGKVHGSLARAGKVKAATPKVEPQEKKKNPKGRAYKRILYTRRFVNVTMTGGKRKMNPNPGQ
;
A
#
# COMPACT_ATOMS: atom_id res chain seq x y z
N HIS A 1 57.49 -23.66 -59.06
CA HIS A 1 56.48 -22.87 -58.34
C HIS A 1 56.42 -23.32 -56.87
N SER A 2 56.56 -22.35 -55.95
CA SER A 2 56.09 -22.29 -54.53
C SER A 2 56.18 -23.55 -53.64
N LEU A 3 57.09 -23.57 -52.64
CA LEU A 3 56.84 -23.27 -51.21
C LEU A 3 55.79 -24.22 -50.58
N SER A 4 56.00 -25.00 -49.51
CA SER A 4 56.66 -24.72 -48.23
C SER A 4 56.81 -26.03 -47.39
N ARG A 5 57.93 -26.20 -46.67
CA ARG A 5 58.11 -27.08 -45.49
C ARG A 5 57.89 -26.21 -44.22
N PRO A 6 57.68 -26.72 -42.97
CA PRO A 6 58.37 -27.87 -42.37
C PRO A 6 57.60 -28.71 -41.31
N THR A 7 58.37 -29.66 -40.78
CA THR A 7 58.18 -30.76 -39.84
C THR A 7 58.13 -30.39 -38.34
N GLN A 8 57.79 -31.40 -37.51
CA GLN A 8 58.03 -31.60 -36.06
C GLN A 8 56.93 -31.07 -35.10
N VAL A 9 56.56 -31.61 -33.93
CA VAL A 9 56.88 -32.81 -33.11
C VAL A 9 55.90 -32.86 -31.90
N ALA A 10 55.62 -34.09 -31.45
CA ALA A 10 55.40 -34.58 -30.08
C ALA A 10 54.92 -33.67 -28.90
N LEU A 11 53.84 -34.14 -28.26
CA LEU A 11 53.40 -33.93 -26.85
C LEU A 11 54.54 -34.27 -25.84
N PRO A 12 54.59 -33.80 -24.56
CA PRO A 12 53.55 -34.14 -23.56
C PRO A 12 53.48 -33.29 -22.22
N ILE A 13 52.64 -33.77 -21.28
CA ILE A 13 52.70 -33.63 -19.80
C ILE A 13 52.11 -32.36 -19.12
N LEU A 14 50.92 -32.57 -18.54
CA LEU A 14 50.54 -32.41 -17.13
C LEU A 14 51.44 -31.51 -16.24
N HIS A 15 50.92 -30.36 -15.80
CA HIS A 15 51.42 -29.62 -14.64
C HIS A 15 50.30 -29.59 -13.59
N SER A 16 50.35 -30.49 -12.60
CA SER A 16 51.01 -30.31 -11.30
C SER A 16 50.11 -29.58 -10.30
N GLN A 17 49.60 -30.36 -9.36
CA GLN A 17 48.93 -29.90 -8.14
C GLN A 17 49.97 -29.31 -7.17
N SER A 18 49.68 -28.18 -6.53
CA SER A 18 50.15 -27.94 -5.16
C SER A 18 49.23 -27.02 -4.36
N ARG A 19 48.45 -27.69 -3.50
CA ARG A 19 48.22 -27.38 -2.07
C ARG A 19 48.61 -25.97 -1.59
N PHE A 20 47.60 -25.19 -1.24
CA PHE A 20 47.60 -24.54 0.08
C PHE A 20 46.26 -24.77 0.77
N LYS A 21 46.27 -25.73 1.71
CA LYS A 21 45.28 -25.84 2.77
C LYS A 21 45.35 -24.55 3.57
N ASN A 22 44.25 -23.83 3.66
CA ASN A 22 44.01 -22.99 4.82
C ASN A 22 42.51 -22.81 5.06
N ARG A 23 42.13 -23.25 6.25
CA ARG A 23 41.00 -22.73 7.03
C ARG A 23 39.61 -23.22 6.62
N PHE A 24 39.28 -24.38 7.20
CA PHE A 24 38.06 -24.54 7.99
C PHE A 24 37.49 -23.19 8.43
N ILE A 25 36.44 -22.70 7.75
CA ILE A 25 35.36 -21.91 8.36
C ILE A 25 34.10 -22.30 7.60
N THR A 26 33.46 -23.38 8.04
CA THR A 26 32.04 -23.59 7.83
C THR A 26 31.31 -22.37 8.37
N LYS A 27 30.68 -21.57 7.49
CA LYS A 27 29.73 -20.55 7.95
C LYS A 27 28.58 -21.28 8.64
N PRO A 28 28.27 -21.03 9.92
CA PRO A 28 27.07 -21.60 10.49
C PRO A 28 25.87 -20.95 9.80
N LEU A 29 24.99 -21.78 9.24
CA LEU A 29 23.62 -21.37 8.92
C LEU A 29 23.03 -20.81 10.21
N GLN A 30 22.81 -19.49 10.26
CA GLN A 30 22.03 -18.90 11.33
C GLN A 30 20.60 -19.41 11.19
N SER A 31 20.21 -20.31 12.08
CA SER A 31 18.81 -20.65 12.29
C SER A 31 18.04 -19.36 12.60
N PRO A 32 16.87 -19.10 11.98
CA PRO A 32 16.03 -18.03 12.43
C PRO A 32 15.52 -18.42 13.82
N VAL A 33 16.06 -17.76 14.85
CA VAL A 33 15.49 -17.79 16.19
C VAL A 33 14.10 -17.18 16.04
N TYR A 34 13.08 -18.03 15.92
CA TYR A 34 11.70 -17.63 16.13
C TYR A 34 11.59 -17.19 17.57
N GLN A 35 11.72 -15.89 17.81
CA GLN A 35 11.36 -15.27 19.08
C GLN A 35 9.84 -15.35 19.19
N ARG A 36 9.35 -16.52 19.61
CA ARG A 36 7.98 -16.72 20.08
C ARG A 36 7.92 -16.16 21.50
N GLN A 37 7.83 -14.84 21.61
CA GLN A 37 7.41 -14.22 22.86
C GLN A 37 5.90 -14.02 22.82
N SER A 38 5.21 -14.95 23.45
CA SER A 38 3.89 -14.72 24.01
C SER A 38 4.05 -13.80 25.22
N SER A 39 3.77 -12.52 25.04
CA SER A 39 3.45 -11.62 26.14
C SER A 39 2.10 -10.99 25.85
N ASN A 40 1.18 -11.20 26.79
CA ASN A 40 -0.18 -10.66 26.78
C ASN A 40 -0.19 -9.14 26.98
N MET A 41 0.37 -8.40 26.04
CA MET A 41 0.19 -6.97 25.87
C MET A 41 0.10 -6.74 24.35
N GLY A 42 -1.04 -6.21 23.89
CA GLY A 42 -1.33 -6.08 22.46
C GLY A 42 -0.17 -5.45 21.69
N LYS A 43 0.05 -5.89 20.44
CA LYS A 43 1.11 -5.41 19.56
C LYS A 43 1.11 -3.88 19.49
N VAL A 44 2.03 -3.25 20.21
CA VAL A 44 2.16 -1.78 20.28
C VAL A 44 2.66 -1.20 18.96
N HIS A 45 3.46 -1.98 18.22
CA HIS A 45 4.09 -1.56 16.98
C HIS A 45 3.48 -2.32 15.79
N GLY A 46 2.43 -1.75 15.21
CA GLY A 46 1.86 -2.17 13.93
C GLY A 46 2.56 -1.49 12.75
N SER A 47 2.34 -2.01 11.53
CA SER A 47 2.87 -1.39 10.31
C SER A 47 2.20 -0.04 10.05
N LEU A 48 2.96 1.04 9.97
CA LEU A 48 2.48 2.38 9.59
C LEU A 48 2.22 2.52 8.07
N ALA A 49 2.60 1.52 7.27
CA ALA A 49 2.55 1.54 5.81
C ALA A 49 1.16 1.79 5.21
N ARG A 50 0.08 1.59 5.97
CA ARG A 50 -1.32 1.80 5.51
C ARG A 50 -1.94 3.10 6.00
N ALA A 51 -1.21 3.92 6.76
CA ALA A 51 -1.71 5.20 7.22
C ALA A 51 -2.10 6.09 6.03
N GLY A 52 -3.30 6.68 6.06
CA GLY A 52 -3.76 7.60 5.02
C GLY A 52 -4.13 6.96 3.66
N LYS A 53 -3.96 5.64 3.46
CA LYS A 53 -4.21 4.95 2.17
C LYS A 53 -5.56 5.32 1.55
N VAL A 54 -6.63 5.33 2.34
CA VAL A 54 -7.99 5.58 1.85
C VAL A 54 -8.16 7.02 1.36
N LYS A 55 -7.69 8.01 2.13
CA LYS A 55 -7.82 9.43 1.77
C LYS A 55 -7.01 9.80 0.52
N ALA A 56 -5.87 9.12 0.30
CA ALA A 56 -5.04 9.31 -0.89
C ALA A 56 -5.61 8.57 -2.12
N ALA A 57 -6.32 7.46 -1.92
CA ALA A 57 -6.92 6.68 -3.00
C ALA A 57 -8.25 7.26 -3.51
N THR A 58 -8.99 8.01 -2.70
CA THR A 58 -10.25 8.63 -3.14
C THR A 58 -9.99 9.72 -4.18
N PRO A 59 -10.72 9.75 -5.32
CA PRO A 59 -10.59 10.81 -6.30
C PRO A 59 -10.88 12.17 -5.65
N LYS A 60 -10.07 13.17 -5.95
CA LYS A 60 -10.27 14.53 -5.45
C LYS A 60 -11.48 15.14 -6.15
N VAL A 61 -12.56 15.37 -5.41
CA VAL A 61 -13.74 16.09 -5.89
C VAL A 61 -13.69 17.51 -5.36
N GLU A 62 -13.62 18.48 -6.26
CA GLU A 62 -13.70 19.90 -5.91
C GLU A 62 -15.15 20.28 -5.53
N PRO A 63 -15.33 21.17 -4.55
CA PRO A 63 -16.66 21.60 -4.14
C PRO A 63 -17.34 22.36 -5.27
N GLN A 64 -18.50 21.88 -5.71
CA GLN A 64 -19.31 22.60 -6.69
C GLN A 64 -19.77 23.95 -6.14
N GLU A 65 -19.73 24.98 -6.99
CA GLU A 65 -20.32 26.27 -6.67
C GLU A 65 -21.82 26.15 -6.46
N LYS A 66 -22.27 26.37 -5.22
CA LYS A 66 -23.67 26.34 -4.82
C LYS A 66 -24.14 27.73 -4.42
N LYS A 67 -25.41 28.01 -4.68
CA LYS A 67 -26.05 29.27 -4.26
C LYS A 67 -25.88 29.46 -2.75
N LYS A 68 -25.53 30.68 -2.34
CA LYS A 68 -25.31 31.01 -0.93
C LYS A 68 -26.64 30.88 -0.16
N ASN A 69 -26.63 30.12 0.92
CA ASN A 69 -27.76 30.11 1.85
C ASN A 69 -27.82 31.45 2.59
N PRO A 70 -28.99 32.10 2.67
CA PRO A 70 -29.13 33.35 3.42
C PRO A 70 -28.82 33.12 4.90
N LYS A 71 -28.47 34.18 5.62
CA LYS A 71 -28.10 34.12 7.04
C LYS A 71 -29.20 34.74 7.92
N GLY A 72 -29.16 34.44 9.22
CA GLY A 72 -30.05 35.04 10.22
C GLY A 72 -31.54 34.73 10.02
N ARG A 73 -32.39 35.76 10.12
CA ARG A 73 -33.85 35.63 10.09
C ARG A 73 -34.38 35.05 8.79
N ALA A 74 -33.76 35.38 7.66
CA ALA A 74 -34.16 34.85 6.36
C ALA A 74 -34.01 33.32 6.31
N TYR A 75 -32.93 32.77 6.88
CA TYR A 75 -32.76 31.32 6.96
C TYR A 75 -33.80 30.65 7.87
N LYS A 76 -34.11 31.28 9.01
CA LYS A 76 -35.14 30.78 9.93
C LYS A 76 -36.52 30.75 9.27
N ARG A 77 -36.86 31.75 8.44
CA ARG A 77 -38.10 31.74 7.64
C ARG A 77 -38.15 30.54 6.70
N ILE A 78 -37.07 30.30 5.93
CA ILE A 78 -36.98 29.15 5.02
C ILE A 78 -37.13 27.83 5.78
N LEU A 79 -36.48 27.68 6.93
CA LEU A 79 -36.60 26.49 7.77
C LEU A 79 -38.03 26.29 8.29
N TYR A 80 -38.68 27.35 8.77
CA TYR A 80 -40.06 27.26 9.27
C TYR A 80 -41.02 26.84 8.16
N THR A 81 -40.97 27.52 7.01
CA THR A 81 -41.80 27.18 5.85
C THR A 81 -41.56 25.75 5.40
N ARG A 82 -40.31 25.27 5.33
CA ARG A 82 -39.97 23.88 4.97
C ARG A 82 -40.40 22.83 6.00
N ARG A 83 -40.37 23.16 7.30
CA ARG A 83 -40.59 22.19 8.39
C ARG A 83 -42.03 22.10 8.86
N PHE A 84 -42.82 23.15 8.67
CA PHE A 84 -44.15 23.26 9.27
C PHE A 84 -45.24 23.66 8.29
N VAL A 85 -44.95 24.52 7.31
CA VAL A 85 -45.97 25.01 6.36
C VAL A 85 -46.12 24.06 5.17
N ASN A 86 -45.01 23.77 4.49
CA ASN A 86 -44.99 22.97 3.25
C ASN A 86 -44.55 21.53 3.54
N VAL A 87 -45.15 20.87 4.54
CA VAL A 87 -44.72 19.54 4.99
C VAL A 87 -45.34 18.45 4.12
N THR A 88 -44.50 17.69 3.41
CA THR A 88 -44.92 16.45 2.72
C THR A 88 -44.78 15.26 3.67
N MET A 89 -45.88 14.75 4.22
CA MET A 89 -45.90 13.52 5.04
C MET A 89 -46.05 12.30 4.15
N THR A 90 -44.94 11.85 3.56
CA THR A 90 -44.90 10.61 2.78
C THR A 90 -44.85 9.40 3.72
N GLY A 91 -45.99 9.11 4.38
CA GLY A 91 -46.23 7.92 5.20
C GLY A 91 -45.38 7.81 6.48
N GLY A 92 -46.03 7.75 7.65
CA GLY A 92 -45.35 7.57 8.93
C GLY A 92 -44.65 8.82 9.48
N LYS A 93 -43.50 8.65 10.15
CA LYS A 93 -42.76 9.74 10.83
C LYS A 93 -42.07 10.67 9.81
N ARG A 94 -41.93 11.96 10.18
CA ARG A 94 -41.31 12.99 9.32
C ARG A 94 -39.85 12.64 8.95
N LYS A 95 -39.50 12.54 7.67
CA LYS A 95 -38.11 12.44 7.16
C LYS A 95 -37.62 13.82 6.67
N MET A 96 -36.44 14.26 7.10
CA MET A 96 -35.90 15.60 6.76
C MET A 96 -35.04 15.62 5.47
N ASN A 97 -34.54 14.45 5.05
CA ASN A 97 -33.76 14.27 3.83
C ASN A 97 -34.16 12.95 3.16
N PRO A 98 -35.35 12.87 2.53
CA PRO A 98 -35.73 11.68 1.78
C PRO A 98 -34.87 11.58 0.51
N ASN A 99 -34.15 10.47 0.35
CA ASN A 99 -33.54 10.13 -0.93
C ASN A 99 -34.63 9.60 -1.87
N PRO A 100 -34.56 9.88 -3.19
CA PRO A 100 -35.60 9.48 -4.14
C PRO A 100 -35.72 7.95 -4.38
N GLY A 101 -35.03 7.11 -3.60
CA GLY A 101 -35.00 5.66 -3.73
C GLY A 101 -35.17 4.90 -2.41
N GLN A 102 -35.85 5.49 -1.42
CA GLN A 102 -36.15 4.91 -0.10
C GLN A 102 -37.55 5.31 0.39
#